data_AF-A0A922Y6C1-F1
#
_entry.id   AF-A0A922Y6C1-F1
#
_cell.length_a   1.000
_cell.length_b   1.000
_cell.length_c   1.000
_cell.angle_alpha   90.00
_cell.angle_beta   90.00
_cell.angle_gamma   90.00
#
_symmetry.space_group_name_H-M   'P 1'
#
loop_
_entity.id
_entity.type
_entity.pdbx_description
1 polymer ?
#
loop_
_entity_poly.entity_id
_entity_poly.type
_entity_poly.pdbx_seq_one_letter_code
_entity_poly.pdbx_strand_id
1 'polypeptide(L)'
;MLPIAISTLTVCGIEELPAQSTRKVSHVLSLLDPDLPELESFVAYEAHERTTLRFHDIITPQEGRVHPTQAHVAEILDFGAKLRESAIKRQEGHLLVHCHMGISRSTAAMLSLMAQVEPEEGEDALFARLRAIRPQAWPNSVMIGFADAQLKRGGKLTAALGRHYAHQLEAQPRYRQWMADLGRGAEVAMAG
;
A
#
# COMPACT_ATOMS: atom_id res chain seq x y z
N MET A 1 10.19 -19.71 -9.21
CA MET A 1 9.33 -18.56 -8.88
C MET A 1 7.91 -18.92 -9.25
N LEU A 2 7.04 -19.15 -8.27
CA LEU A 2 5.62 -19.36 -8.55
C LEU A 2 4.99 -17.99 -8.77
N PRO A 3 4.37 -17.71 -9.93
CA PRO A 3 3.69 -16.45 -10.13
C PRO A 3 2.58 -16.36 -9.09
N ILE A 4 2.41 -15.18 -8.49
CA ILE A 4 1.10 -14.88 -7.92
C ILE A 4 0.13 -15.10 -9.08
N ALA A 5 -0.96 -15.84 -8.89
CA ALA A 5 -2.07 -15.83 -9.86
C ALA A 5 -2.82 -14.49 -9.83
N ILE A 6 -2.09 -13.39 -9.60
CA ILE A 6 -2.52 -12.01 -9.70
C ILE A 6 -1.65 -11.39 -10.78
N SER A 7 -2.23 -11.22 -11.95
CA SER A 7 -1.60 -10.58 -13.11
C SER A 7 -1.82 -9.07 -13.13
N THR A 8 -2.78 -8.57 -12.35
CA THR A 8 -3.17 -7.17 -12.32
C THR A 8 -3.13 -6.61 -10.90
N LEU A 9 -2.39 -5.52 -10.71
CA LEU A 9 -2.29 -4.78 -9.46
C LEU A 9 -2.87 -3.38 -9.66
N THR A 10 -3.77 -2.96 -8.77
CA THR A 10 -4.34 -1.61 -8.76
C THR A 10 -4.18 -0.99 -7.38
N VAL A 11 -3.77 0.29 -7.36
CA VAL A 11 -3.85 1.13 -6.17
C VAL A 11 -4.69 2.37 -6.48
N CYS A 12 -5.66 2.67 -5.62
CA CYS A 12 -6.52 3.83 -5.80
C CYS A 12 -6.99 4.44 -4.47
N GLY A 13 -7.60 5.63 -4.54
CA GLY A 13 -8.37 6.25 -3.47
C GLY A 13 -9.86 5.84 -3.51
N ILE A 14 -10.61 6.26 -2.49
CA ILE A 14 -12.05 5.95 -2.39
C ILE A 14 -12.84 6.50 -3.57
N GLU A 15 -12.59 7.75 -3.97
CA GLU A 15 -13.29 8.40 -5.09
C GLU A 15 -13.07 7.70 -6.43
N GLU A 16 -11.98 6.93 -6.55
CA GLU A 16 -11.61 6.20 -7.76
C GLU A 16 -12.19 4.78 -7.78
N LEU A 17 -12.77 4.28 -6.67
CA LEU A 17 -13.35 2.94 -6.58
C LEU A 17 -14.46 2.67 -7.61
N PRO A 18 -15.41 3.59 -7.90
CA PRO A 18 -16.45 3.33 -8.88
C PRO A 18 -15.90 2.98 -10.26
N ALA A 19 -14.75 3.56 -10.65
CA ALA A 19 -14.12 3.29 -11.95
C ALA A 19 -13.45 1.90 -12.03
N GLN A 20 -13.28 1.19 -10.91
CA GLN A 20 -12.65 -0.14 -10.88
C GLN A 20 -13.66 -1.29 -10.90
N SER A 21 -14.96 -1.01 -10.73
CA SER A 21 -16.01 -2.03 -10.54
C SER A 21 -16.11 -3.02 -11.70
N THR A 22 -15.86 -2.57 -12.93
CA THR A 22 -15.94 -3.40 -14.14
C THR A 22 -14.63 -4.11 -14.49
N ARG A 23 -13.57 -3.92 -13.70
CA ARG A 23 -12.22 -4.45 -13.99
C ARG A 23 -11.98 -5.87 -13.44
N LYS A 24 -13.05 -6.63 -13.17
CA LYS A 24 -12.98 -8.01 -12.63
C LYS A 24 -12.05 -8.13 -11.42
N VAL A 25 -12.18 -7.20 -10.48
CA VAL A 25 -11.41 -7.21 -9.23
C VAL A 25 -11.80 -8.46 -8.45
N SER A 26 -10.83 -9.31 -8.14
CA SER A 26 -11.09 -10.55 -7.40
C SER A 26 -10.74 -10.44 -5.92
N HIS A 27 -9.80 -9.55 -5.56
CA HIS A 27 -9.37 -9.36 -4.19
C HIS A 27 -9.23 -7.87 -3.88
N VAL A 28 -9.71 -7.48 -2.70
CA VAL A 28 -9.66 -6.11 -2.22
C VAL A 28 -9.01 -6.07 -0.84
N LEU A 29 -8.00 -5.21 -0.68
CA LEU A 29 -7.47 -4.80 0.61
C LEU A 29 -7.82 -3.33 0.87
N SER A 30 -8.72 -3.10 1.81
CA SER A 30 -9.19 -1.77 2.22
C SER A 30 -8.45 -1.31 3.48
N LEU A 31 -7.74 -0.18 3.41
CA LEU A 31 -7.09 0.45 4.58
C LEU A 31 -7.81 1.77 4.89
N LEU A 32 -8.69 1.75 5.89
CA LEU A 32 -9.65 2.83 6.16
C LEU A 32 -9.39 3.50 7.51
N ASP A 33 -9.85 4.74 7.64
CA ASP A 33 -9.92 5.36 8.96
C ASP A 33 -10.97 4.62 9.81
N PRO A 34 -10.74 4.43 11.12
CA PRO A 34 -11.64 3.66 11.98
C PRO A 34 -13.10 4.11 11.90
N ASP A 35 -13.32 5.43 11.88
CA ASP A 35 -14.64 6.05 11.93
C ASP A 35 -15.33 6.15 10.57
N LEU A 36 -14.65 5.74 9.49
CA LEU A 36 -15.24 5.80 8.17
C LEU A 36 -16.37 4.76 8.03
N PRO A 37 -17.57 5.16 7.57
CA PRO A 37 -18.65 4.23 7.29
C PRO A 37 -18.28 3.16 6.26
N GLU A 38 -19.12 2.14 6.16
CA GLU A 38 -18.95 1.11 5.14
C GLU A 38 -19.07 1.70 3.73
N LEU A 39 -18.21 1.25 2.82
CA LEU A 39 -18.15 1.81 1.47
C LEU A 39 -19.15 1.13 0.54
N GLU A 40 -20.12 1.90 0.04
CA GLU A 40 -21.16 1.39 -0.86
C GLU A 40 -20.64 1.09 -2.27
N SER A 41 -19.45 1.60 -2.65
CA SER A 41 -18.90 1.42 -4.00
C SER A 41 -18.75 -0.05 -4.41
N PHE A 42 -18.56 -0.97 -3.45
CA PHE A 42 -18.40 -2.40 -3.70
C PHE A 42 -19.71 -3.12 -4.07
N VAL A 43 -20.88 -2.49 -3.92
CA VAL A 43 -22.16 -3.04 -4.37
C VAL A 43 -22.18 -3.23 -5.90
N ALA A 44 -21.47 -2.38 -6.63
CA ALA A 44 -21.35 -2.45 -8.09
C ALA A 44 -20.30 -3.47 -8.58
N TYR A 45 -19.58 -4.13 -7.67
CA TYR A 45 -18.52 -5.06 -8.04
C TYR A 45 -19.09 -6.48 -8.21
N GLU A 46 -18.47 -7.26 -9.08
CA GLU A 46 -18.68 -8.72 -9.09
C GLU A 46 -18.23 -9.35 -7.76
N ALA A 47 -18.52 -10.65 -7.57
CA ALA A 47 -18.10 -11.37 -6.38
C ALA A 47 -16.57 -11.29 -6.20
N HIS A 48 -16.13 -10.83 -5.02
CA HIS A 48 -14.73 -10.61 -4.70
C HIS A 48 -14.47 -10.91 -3.21
N GLU A 49 -13.24 -11.27 -2.89
CA GLU A 49 -12.79 -11.41 -1.51
C GLU A 49 -12.30 -10.06 -1.00
N ARG A 50 -12.75 -9.62 0.17
CA ARG A 50 -12.38 -8.32 0.74
C ARG A 50 -11.89 -8.45 2.18
N THR A 51 -10.73 -7.86 2.45
CA THR A 51 -10.17 -7.67 3.80
C THR A 51 -10.11 -6.19 4.11
N THR A 52 -10.61 -5.77 5.28
CA THR A 52 -10.60 -4.38 5.71
C THR A 52 -9.80 -4.23 7.00
N LEU A 53 -8.80 -3.36 6.99
CA LEU A 53 -8.01 -2.96 8.14
C LEU A 53 -8.32 -1.50 8.48
N ARG A 54 -8.43 -1.19 9.77
CA ARG A 54 -8.90 0.12 10.26
C ARG A 54 -7.86 0.78 11.17
N PHE A 55 -7.17 1.80 10.65
CA PHE A 55 -6.21 2.63 11.38
C PHE A 55 -5.93 3.93 10.62
N HIS A 56 -5.55 4.98 11.33
CA HIS A 56 -5.33 6.30 10.75
C HIS A 56 -4.03 6.38 9.95
N ASP A 57 -4.03 7.23 8.92
CA ASP A 57 -2.82 7.57 8.17
C ASP A 57 -1.97 8.59 8.93
N ILE A 58 -1.20 8.12 9.91
CA ILE A 58 -0.30 8.94 10.72
C ILE A 58 1.06 8.25 10.86
N ILE A 59 2.10 9.04 11.11
CA ILE A 59 3.49 8.57 11.27
C ILE A 59 4.07 8.88 12.65
N THR A 60 3.28 9.52 13.50
CA THR A 60 3.60 9.81 14.89
C THR A 60 2.34 9.57 15.71
N PRO A 61 2.42 8.94 16.89
CA PRO A 61 1.26 8.76 17.76
C PRO A 61 0.54 10.07 18.05
N GLN A 62 -0.79 10.05 17.96
CA GLN A 62 -1.65 11.21 18.21
C GLN A 62 -2.79 10.75 19.12
N GLU A 63 -3.14 11.58 20.12
CA GLU A 63 -4.24 11.29 21.03
C GLU A 63 -5.56 11.08 20.26
N GLY A 64 -6.34 10.08 20.66
CA GLY A 64 -7.59 9.74 20.00
C GLY A 64 -7.46 9.09 18.61
N ARG A 65 -6.23 8.85 18.11
CA ARG A 65 -6.01 8.22 16.80
C ARG A 65 -5.36 6.85 16.90
N VAL A 66 -5.94 5.89 16.21
CA VAL A 66 -5.36 4.56 15.98
C VAL A 66 -4.13 4.67 15.07
N HIS A 67 -2.93 4.51 15.63
CA HIS A 67 -1.67 4.53 14.89
C HIS A 67 -1.43 3.21 14.14
N PRO A 68 -0.73 3.20 12.98
CA PRO A 68 -0.26 1.97 12.36
C PRO A 68 0.61 1.16 13.34
N THR A 69 0.46 -0.16 13.35
CA THR A 69 1.21 -1.06 14.25
C THR A 69 1.86 -2.18 13.46
N GLN A 70 2.79 -2.89 14.12
CA GLN A 70 3.37 -4.11 13.56
C GLN A 70 2.29 -5.15 13.24
N ALA A 71 1.24 -5.26 14.07
CA ALA A 71 0.13 -6.18 13.87
C ALA A 71 -0.65 -5.86 12.58
N HIS A 72 -0.94 -4.58 12.30
CA HIS A 72 -1.59 -4.20 11.05
C HIS A 72 -0.78 -4.64 9.82
N VAL A 73 0.55 -4.50 9.86
CA VAL A 73 1.41 -4.95 8.75
C VAL A 73 1.50 -6.48 8.69
N ALA A 74 1.47 -7.17 9.83
CA ALA A 74 1.38 -8.62 9.84
C ALA A 74 0.08 -9.11 9.19
N GLU A 75 -1.06 -8.45 9.44
CA GLU A 75 -2.34 -8.76 8.79
C GLU A 75 -2.31 -8.52 7.28
N ILE A 76 -1.59 -7.49 6.81
CA ILE A 76 -1.35 -7.27 5.36
C ILE A 76 -0.55 -8.44 4.78
N LEU A 77 0.51 -8.87 5.46
CA LEU A 77 1.34 -9.99 5.00
C LEU A 77 0.57 -11.32 5.05
N ASP A 78 -0.27 -11.54 6.05
CA ASP A 78 -1.15 -12.71 6.13
C ASP A 78 -2.18 -12.72 5.00
N PHE A 79 -2.72 -11.56 4.64
CA PHE A 79 -3.55 -11.40 3.45
C PHE A 79 -2.79 -11.83 2.18
N GLY A 80 -1.54 -11.37 2.01
CA GLY A 80 -0.68 -11.78 0.88
C GLY A 80 -0.38 -13.28 0.85
N ALA A 81 -0.18 -13.90 2.01
CA ALA A 81 0.02 -15.35 2.12
C ALA A 81 -1.24 -16.13 1.67
N LYS A 82 -2.42 -15.73 2.15
CA LYS A 82 -3.72 -16.34 1.76
C LYS A 82 -4.02 -16.13 0.26
N LEU A 83 -3.65 -14.97 -0.28
CA LEU A 83 -3.77 -14.66 -1.70
C LEU A 83 -2.93 -15.61 -2.56
N ARG A 84 -1.73 -15.94 -2.12
CA ARG A 84 -0.84 -16.92 -2.78
C ARG A 84 -1.37 -18.35 -2.68
N GLU A 85 -1.97 -18.74 -1.57
CA GLU A 85 -2.56 -20.07 -1.42
C GLU A 85 -3.78 -20.26 -2.33
N SER A 86 -4.66 -19.26 -2.39
CA SER A 86 -5.83 -19.28 -3.27
C SER A 86 -5.45 -19.16 -4.76
N ALA A 87 -4.30 -18.56 -5.08
CA ALA A 87 -3.76 -18.49 -6.43
C ALA A 87 -3.48 -19.86 -7.05
N ILE A 88 -3.15 -20.90 -6.26
CA ILE A 88 -2.94 -22.27 -6.77
C ILE A 88 -4.20 -22.82 -7.47
N LYS A 89 -5.38 -22.30 -7.11
CA LYS A 89 -6.67 -22.73 -7.66
C LYS A 89 -7.20 -21.82 -8.78
N ARG A 90 -6.47 -20.75 -9.16
CA ARG A 90 -6.94 -19.73 -10.11
C ARG A 90 -5.93 -19.52 -11.23
N GLN A 91 -6.40 -19.32 -12.47
CA GLN A 91 -5.53 -18.99 -13.61
C GLN A 91 -5.10 -17.52 -13.60
N GLU A 92 -5.99 -16.62 -13.16
CA GLU A 92 -5.76 -15.16 -13.16
C GLU A 92 -6.45 -14.50 -11.95
N GLY A 93 -6.07 -13.25 -11.66
CA GLY A 93 -6.70 -12.46 -10.61
C GLY A 93 -6.20 -11.02 -10.58
N HIS A 94 -7.01 -10.17 -9.96
CA HIS A 94 -6.80 -8.74 -9.89
C HIS A 94 -6.89 -8.31 -8.43
N LEU A 95 -5.76 -7.83 -7.90
CA LEU A 95 -5.66 -7.27 -6.56
C LEU A 95 -5.83 -5.75 -6.62
N LEU A 96 -6.83 -5.25 -5.91
CA LEU A 96 -7.03 -3.83 -5.66
C LEU A 96 -6.69 -3.52 -4.20
N VAL A 97 -5.77 -2.58 -3.98
CA VAL A 97 -5.44 -2.07 -2.65
C VAL A 97 -5.81 -0.60 -2.60
N HIS A 98 -6.63 -0.18 -1.64
CA HIS A 98 -7.06 1.21 -1.56
C HIS A 98 -7.04 1.74 -0.13
N CYS A 99 -6.94 3.06 -0.04
CA CYS A 99 -7.14 3.83 1.18
C CYS A 99 -7.92 5.09 0.83
N HIS A 100 -7.86 6.15 1.66
CA HIS A 100 -8.60 7.37 1.38
C HIS A 100 -8.20 8.03 0.05
N MET A 101 -6.95 8.49 -0.08
CA MET A 101 -6.47 9.15 -1.32
C MET A 101 -5.70 8.22 -2.27
N GLY A 102 -5.43 6.97 -1.86
CA GLY A 102 -4.59 6.06 -2.64
C GLY A 102 -3.12 6.50 -2.70
N ILE A 103 -2.63 7.22 -1.70
CA ILE A 103 -1.29 7.83 -1.71
C ILE A 103 -0.34 7.18 -0.71
N SER A 104 -0.77 6.89 0.53
CA SER A 104 0.14 6.52 1.62
C SER A 104 -0.07 5.12 2.22
N ARG A 105 -1.19 4.84 2.89
CA ARG A 105 -1.46 3.49 3.44
C ARG A 105 -1.50 2.40 2.36
N SER A 106 -2.25 2.62 1.28
CA SER A 106 -2.41 1.62 0.21
C SER A 106 -1.15 1.37 -0.60
N THR A 107 -0.33 2.39 -0.79
CA THR A 107 0.95 2.26 -1.52
C THR A 107 1.99 1.56 -0.65
N ALA A 108 2.02 1.82 0.66
CA ALA A 108 2.84 1.05 1.60
C ALA A 108 2.41 -0.42 1.68
N ALA A 109 1.10 -0.68 1.75
CA ALA A 109 0.57 -2.04 1.73
C ALA A 109 0.91 -2.77 0.42
N MET A 110 0.69 -2.13 -0.74
CA MET A 110 1.03 -2.71 -2.04
C MET A 110 2.53 -3.01 -2.16
N LEU A 111 3.40 -2.09 -1.75
CA LEU A 111 4.84 -2.34 -1.74
C LEU A 111 5.23 -3.51 -0.84
N SER A 112 4.62 -3.60 0.34
CA SER A 112 4.88 -4.70 1.29
C SER A 112 4.49 -6.06 0.70
N LEU A 113 3.36 -6.11 -0.01
CA LEU A 113 2.90 -7.33 -0.70
C LEU A 113 3.81 -7.72 -1.86
N MET A 114 4.26 -6.76 -2.68
CA MET A 114 5.23 -7.03 -3.75
C MET A 114 6.56 -7.55 -3.16
N ALA A 115 7.06 -6.91 -2.10
CA ALA A 115 8.30 -7.30 -1.43
C ALA A 115 8.20 -8.68 -0.74
N GLN A 116 7.00 -9.08 -0.30
CA GLN A 116 6.75 -10.40 0.28
C GLN A 116 6.85 -11.51 -0.78
N VAL A 117 6.31 -11.26 -1.97
CA VAL A 117 6.27 -12.26 -3.06
C VAL A 117 7.61 -12.35 -3.77
N GLU A 118 8.34 -11.24 -3.86
CA GLU A 118 9.57 -11.13 -4.63
C GLU A 118 10.76 -10.88 -3.69
N PRO A 119 11.14 -11.87 -2.85
CA PRO A 119 12.18 -11.72 -1.81
C PRO A 119 13.55 -11.34 -2.39
N GLU A 120 13.82 -11.73 -3.63
CA GLU A 120 15.08 -11.46 -4.34
C GLU A 120 15.05 -10.15 -5.15
N GLU A 121 13.87 -9.54 -5.35
CA GLU A 121 13.81 -8.26 -6.07
C GLU A 121 14.40 -7.14 -5.21
N GLY A 122 15.25 -6.32 -5.83
CA GLY A 122 15.87 -5.17 -5.19
C GLY A 122 14.86 -4.08 -4.85
N GLU A 123 15.09 -3.40 -3.73
CA GLU A 123 14.10 -2.49 -3.16
C GLU A 123 13.79 -1.28 -4.07
N ASP A 124 14.79 -0.73 -4.77
CA ASP A 124 14.55 0.36 -5.74
C ASP A 124 13.68 -0.08 -6.93
N ALA A 125 13.80 -1.34 -7.37
CA ALA A 125 12.98 -1.89 -8.44
C ALA A 125 11.53 -2.05 -7.99
N LEU A 126 11.30 -2.52 -6.77
CA LEU A 126 9.96 -2.57 -6.15
C LEU A 126 9.32 -1.17 -6.12
N PHE A 127 10.06 -0.14 -5.72
CA PHE A 127 9.55 1.25 -5.74
C PHE A 127 9.33 1.78 -7.16
N ALA A 128 10.13 1.40 -8.15
CA ALA A 128 9.90 1.77 -9.54
C ALA A 128 8.59 1.17 -10.07
N ARG A 129 8.33 -0.10 -9.78
CA ARG A 129 7.06 -0.77 -10.11
C ARG A 129 5.88 -0.13 -9.39
N LEU A 130 6.04 0.22 -8.11
CA LEU A 130 5.01 0.96 -7.37
C LEU A 130 4.64 2.27 -8.07
N ARG A 131 5.63 3.04 -8.55
CA ARG A 131 5.36 4.28 -9.31
C ARG A 131 4.66 4.04 -10.64
N ALA A 132 4.95 2.92 -11.32
CA ALA A 132 4.23 2.53 -12.52
C ALA A 132 2.75 2.19 -12.23
N ILE A 133 2.46 1.59 -11.06
CA ILE A 133 1.09 1.29 -10.61
C ILE A 133 0.37 2.57 -10.13
N ARG A 134 1.06 3.42 -9.37
CA ARG A 134 0.52 4.65 -8.76
C ARG A 134 1.58 5.77 -8.80
N PRO A 135 1.56 6.63 -9.84
CA PRO A 135 2.56 7.69 -10.00
C PRO A 135 2.67 8.67 -8.81
N GLN A 136 1.55 8.93 -8.12
CA GLN A 136 1.48 9.78 -6.94
C GLN A 136 1.78 9.07 -5.62
N ALA A 137 2.41 7.88 -5.65
CA ALA A 137 2.69 7.13 -4.42
C ALA A 137 3.57 7.94 -3.45
N TRP A 138 3.19 7.91 -2.18
CA TRP A 138 3.95 8.41 -1.04
C TRP A 138 3.75 7.46 0.17
N PRO A 139 4.37 6.26 0.14
CA PRO A 139 4.10 5.21 1.11
C PRO A 139 4.27 5.67 2.56
N ASN A 140 3.43 5.21 3.47
CA ASN A 140 3.57 5.49 4.90
C ASN A 140 4.85 4.86 5.47
N SER A 141 5.77 5.69 5.96
CA SER A 141 7.10 5.29 6.45
C SER A 141 7.07 4.33 7.64
N VAL A 142 6.11 4.49 8.57
CA VAL A 142 5.94 3.58 9.71
C VAL A 142 5.59 2.17 9.23
N MET A 143 4.65 2.07 8.27
CA MET A 143 4.27 0.79 7.69
C MET A 143 5.44 0.13 6.96
N ILE A 144 6.22 0.90 6.18
CA ILE A 144 7.40 0.37 5.49
C ILE A 144 8.46 -0.11 6.48
N GLY A 145 8.70 0.61 7.58
CA GLY A 145 9.63 0.16 8.62
C GLY A 145 9.21 -1.18 9.24
N PHE A 146 7.92 -1.37 9.51
CA PHE A 146 7.40 -2.65 9.99
C PHE A 146 7.51 -3.76 8.93
N ALA A 147 7.23 -3.46 7.67
CA ALA A 147 7.33 -4.43 6.58
C ALA A 147 8.79 -4.87 6.36
N ASP A 148 9.73 -3.93 6.39
CA ASP A 148 11.17 -4.17 6.30
C ASP A 148 11.62 -5.16 7.38
N ALA A 149 11.25 -4.90 8.64
CA ALA A 149 11.60 -5.75 9.77
C ALA A 149 10.97 -7.15 9.66
N GLN A 150 9.67 -7.24 9.35
CA GLN A 150 8.95 -8.52 9.28
C GLN A 150 9.39 -9.39 8.09
N LEU A 151 9.74 -8.77 6.96
CA LEU A 151 10.28 -9.43 5.78
C LEU A 151 11.80 -9.62 5.84
N LYS A 152 12.45 -9.21 6.94
CA LYS A 152 13.90 -9.33 7.17
C LYS A 152 14.74 -8.68 6.07
N ARG A 153 14.31 -7.50 5.59
CA ARG A 153 15.00 -6.73 4.54
C ARG A 153 16.20 -5.92 5.07
N GLY A 154 16.41 -5.89 6.39
CA GLY A 154 17.64 -5.36 7.00
C GLY A 154 17.81 -3.84 6.83
N GLY A 155 16.71 -3.09 6.82
CA GLY A 155 16.67 -1.65 6.63
C GLY A 155 16.73 -1.21 5.15
N LYS A 156 16.90 -2.13 4.20
CA LYS A 156 17.06 -1.80 2.78
C LYS A 156 15.80 -1.22 2.16
N LEU A 157 14.62 -1.69 2.58
CA LEU A 157 13.34 -1.20 2.08
C LEU A 157 13.09 0.22 2.60
N THR A 158 13.45 0.47 3.86
CA THR A 158 13.40 1.81 4.46
C THR A 158 14.40 2.77 3.79
N ALA A 159 15.61 2.32 3.49
CA ALA A 159 16.59 3.14 2.78
C ALA A 159 16.14 3.49 1.34
N ALA A 160 15.53 2.52 0.63
CA ALA A 160 14.96 2.75 -0.68
C ALA A 160 13.73 3.67 -0.64
N LEU A 161 12.96 3.67 0.46
CA LEU A 161 11.87 4.62 0.66
C LEU A 161 12.35 6.07 0.67
N GLY A 162 13.48 6.36 1.35
CA GLY A 162 14.08 7.70 1.32
C GLY A 162 14.42 8.15 -0.10
N ARG A 163 15.06 7.28 -0.89
CA ARG A 163 15.34 7.55 -2.32
C ARG A 163 14.07 7.70 -3.16
N HIS A 164 13.02 6.94 -2.85
CA HIS A 164 11.72 7.10 -3.49
C HIS A 164 11.10 8.47 -3.20
N TYR A 165 11.15 8.95 -1.95
CA TYR A 165 10.68 10.29 -1.63
C TYR A 165 11.50 11.37 -2.35
N ALA A 166 12.82 11.22 -2.42
CA ALA A 166 13.68 12.12 -3.20
C ALA A 166 13.23 12.22 -4.66
N HIS A 167 12.98 11.07 -5.29
CA HIS A 167 12.46 11.00 -6.65
C HIS A 167 11.09 11.68 -6.80
N GLN A 168 10.16 11.46 -5.86
CA GLN A 168 8.83 12.10 -5.90
C GLN A 168 8.93 13.62 -5.73
N LEU A 169 9.85 14.11 -4.90
CA LEU A 169 10.09 15.55 -4.71
C LEU A 169 10.76 16.20 -5.92
N GLU A 170 11.65 15.49 -6.62
CA GLU A 170 12.22 15.96 -7.88
C GLU A 170 11.16 16.03 -8.98
N ALA A 171 10.35 14.98 -9.12
CA ALA A 171 9.29 14.92 -10.12
C ALA A 171 8.12 15.88 -9.83
N GLN A 172 7.81 16.12 -8.54
CA GLN A 172 6.72 16.98 -8.11
C GLN A 172 7.15 17.87 -6.91
N PRO A 173 7.88 18.97 -7.15
CA PRO A 173 8.41 19.82 -6.08
C PRO A 173 7.37 20.33 -5.08
N ARG A 174 6.11 20.53 -5.52
CA ARG A 174 4.98 20.92 -4.67
C ARG A 174 4.69 19.93 -3.53
N TYR A 175 5.08 18.65 -3.67
CA TYR A 175 4.88 17.64 -2.63
C TYR A 175 5.65 17.97 -1.36
N ARG A 176 6.75 18.73 -1.44
CA ARG A 176 7.51 19.14 -0.26
C ARG A 176 6.63 19.87 0.76
N GLN A 177 5.96 20.94 0.30
CA GLN A 177 5.08 21.73 1.17
C GLN A 177 3.82 20.94 1.53
N TRP A 178 3.19 20.30 0.54
CA TRP A 178 1.95 19.58 0.75
C TRP A 178 2.09 18.45 1.78
N MET A 179 3.16 17.64 1.69
CA MET A 179 3.43 16.58 2.66
C MET A 179 3.76 17.14 4.04
N ALA A 180 4.52 18.24 4.13
CA ALA A 180 4.78 18.91 5.39
C ALA A 180 3.49 19.39 6.09
N ASP A 181 2.57 20.01 5.34
CA ASP A 181 1.27 20.48 5.86
C ASP A 181 0.39 19.33 6.34
N LEU A 182 0.55 18.13 5.76
CA LEU A 182 -0.12 16.89 6.19
C LEU A 182 0.56 16.21 7.38
N GLY A 183 1.54 16.87 8.04
CA GLY A 183 2.28 16.31 9.17
C GLY A 183 3.31 15.25 8.76
N ARG A 184 3.76 15.24 7.49
CA ARG A 184 4.75 14.29 6.95
C ARG A 184 6.15 14.87 6.83
N GLY A 185 6.49 15.84 7.67
CA GLY A 185 7.82 16.47 7.68
C GLY A 185 8.96 15.47 7.84
N ALA A 186 8.79 14.43 8.66
CA ALA A 186 9.80 13.38 8.82
C ALA A 186 10.03 12.58 7.53
N GLU A 187 8.98 12.29 6.76
CA GLU A 187 9.10 11.60 5.46
C GLU A 187 9.76 12.50 4.41
N VAL A 188 9.45 13.80 4.42
CA VAL A 188 10.14 14.78 3.56
C VAL A 188 11.64 14.85 3.90
N ALA A 189 12.00 14.79 5.19
CA ALA A 189 13.39 14.81 5.63
C ALA A 189 14.16 13.53 5.25
N MET A 190 13.48 12.39 5.09
CA MET A 190 14.10 11.15 4.61
C MET A 190 14.61 11.23 3.16
N ALA A 191 14.14 12.22 2.39
CA ALA A 191 14.54 12.40 0.99
C ALA A 191 15.99 12.86 0.79
N GLY A 192 16.69 13.31 1.84
CA GLY A 192 18.00 13.96 1.75
C GLY A 192 17.85 15.47 1.64
#